data_AF-A0A9D4QBS0-F1
#
_entry.id   AF-A0A9D4QBS0-F1
#
_cell.length_a   1.000
_cell.length_b   1.000
_cell.length_c   1.000
_cell.angle_alpha   90.00
_cell.angle_beta   90.00
_cell.angle_gamma   90.00
#
_symmetry.space_group_name_H-M   'P 1'
#
loop_
_entity.id
_entity.type
_entity.pdbx_description
1 polymer ?
#
loop_
_entity_poly.entity_id
_entity_poly.type
_entity_poly.pdbx_seq_one_letter_code
_entity_poly.pdbx_strand_id
1 'polypeptide(L)'
;MQKAVVKAPASEVIHYMCCSYGDLLECLDPVLTPCEENGGKEFITGVLEHVFGETLSLVCGNYQRGSQPCTSLPKLPPLGPKDPEIDSFLELLLEVLNSLGRRN
;
A
#
# COMPACT_ATOMS: atom_id res chain seq x y z
N MET A 1 8.84 -1.63 -6.28
CA MET A 1 8.06 -0.95 -7.34
C MET A 1 7.75 0.45 -6.84
N GLN A 2 8.33 1.49 -7.45
CA GLN A 2 8.06 2.88 -7.10
C GLN A 2 6.57 3.18 -7.28
N LYS A 3 5.90 3.62 -6.22
CA LYS A 3 4.46 3.81 -6.24
C LYS A 3 4.13 5.29 -6.40
N ALA A 4 3.70 5.67 -7.60
CA ALA A 4 3.27 7.03 -7.90
C ALA A 4 1.90 7.40 -7.25
N VAL A 5 1.51 6.73 -6.15
CA VAL A 5 0.21 6.89 -5.46
C VAL A 5 -0.07 8.35 -5.13
N VAL A 6 0.96 9.12 -4.78
CA VAL A 6 0.89 10.56 -4.52
C VAL A 6 0.45 11.40 -5.73
N LYS A 7 0.54 10.86 -6.94
CA LYS A 7 0.05 11.47 -8.18
C LYS A 7 -1.40 11.12 -8.49
N ALA A 8 -2.03 10.24 -7.71
CA ALA A 8 -3.44 9.95 -7.86
C ALA A 8 -4.29 11.21 -7.60
N PRO A 9 -5.47 11.32 -8.24
CA PRO A 9 -6.47 12.28 -7.80
C PRO A 9 -6.74 12.12 -6.30
N ALA A 10 -6.89 13.21 -5.56
CA ALA A 10 -7.07 13.14 -4.11
C ALA A 10 -8.33 12.35 -3.69
N SER A 11 -9.35 12.31 -4.54
CA SER A 11 -10.54 11.49 -4.33
C SER A 11 -10.29 9.98 -4.44
N GLU A 12 -9.16 9.58 -5.04
CA GLU A 12 -8.81 8.19 -5.31
C GLU A 12 -7.51 7.75 -4.63
N VAL A 13 -6.75 8.68 -4.03
CA VAL A 13 -5.44 8.40 -3.42
C VAL A 13 -5.49 7.26 -2.40
N ILE A 14 -6.60 7.16 -1.66
CA ILE A 14 -6.86 6.07 -0.72
C ILE A 14 -7.00 4.74 -1.46
N HIS A 15 -7.74 4.68 -2.57
CA HIS A 15 -7.89 3.47 -3.37
C HIS A 15 -6.53 2.95 -3.88
N TYR A 16 -5.69 3.85 -4.40
CA TYR A 16 -4.35 3.50 -4.86
C TYR A 16 -3.44 3.03 -3.71
N MET A 17 -3.53 3.65 -2.53
CA MET A 17 -2.80 3.22 -1.34
C MET A 17 -3.23 1.82 -0.89
N CYS A 18 -4.54 1.56 -0.89
CA CYS A 18 -5.12 0.27 -0.53
C CYS A 18 -4.68 -0.87 -1.45
N CYS A 19 -4.75 -0.66 -2.76
CA CYS A 19 -4.22 -1.64 -3.72
C CYS A 19 -2.71 -1.80 -3.57
N SER A 20 -2.02 -0.70 -3.28
CA SER A 20 -0.58 -0.73 -3.05
C SER A 20 -0.18 -1.56 -1.83
N TYR A 21 -0.99 -1.57 -0.78
CA TYR A 21 -0.78 -2.45 0.36
C TYR A 21 -1.02 -3.92 -0.02
N GLY A 22 -2.05 -4.20 -0.82
CA GLY A 22 -2.31 -5.53 -1.36
C GLY A 22 -1.11 -6.10 -2.12
N ASP A 23 -0.49 -5.32 -3.02
CA ASP A 23 0.69 -5.77 -3.75
C ASP A 23 1.91 -5.99 -2.82
N LEU A 24 2.02 -5.21 -1.73
CA LEU A 24 3.10 -5.39 -0.76
C LEU A 24 2.96 -6.76 -0.09
N LEU A 25 1.75 -7.12 0.34
CA LEU A 25 1.49 -8.42 0.95
C LEU A 25 1.77 -9.57 -0.04
N GLU A 26 1.41 -9.39 -1.32
CA GLU A 26 1.75 -10.36 -2.38
C GLU A 26 3.25 -10.48 -2.63
N CYS A 27 3.98 -9.36 -2.54
CA CYS A 27 5.43 -9.34 -2.70
C CYS A 27 6.16 -10.00 -1.51
N LEU A 28 5.67 -9.77 -0.29
CA LEU A 28 6.28 -10.30 0.92
C LEU A 28 6.08 -11.81 1.07
N ASP A 29 4.94 -12.35 0.66
CA ASP A 29 4.61 -13.77 0.81
C ASP A 29 5.72 -14.73 0.29
N PRO A 30 6.22 -14.61 -0.96
CA PRO A 30 7.31 -15.46 -1.44
C PRO A 30 8.68 -15.12 -0.85
N VAL A 31 8.91 -13.87 -0.46
CA VAL A 31 10.18 -13.43 0.15
C VAL A 31 10.33 -14.01 1.56
N LEU A 32 9.21 -14.17 2.26
CA LEU A 32 9.15 -14.69 3.63
C LEU A 32 8.99 -16.21 3.71
N THR A 33 8.74 -16.91 2.60
CA THR A 33 8.68 -18.39 2.57
C THR A 33 9.89 -19.06 3.24
N PRO A 34 11.14 -18.62 3.04
CA PRO A 34 12.30 -19.22 3.74
C PRO A 34 12.29 -19.00 5.27
N CYS A 35 11.47 -18.08 5.78
CA CYS A 35 11.30 -17.78 7.19
C CYS A 35 10.04 -18.42 7.80
N GLU A 36 9.46 -19.42 7.12
CA GLU A 36 8.27 -20.12 7.61
C GLU A 36 8.62 -21.11 8.73
N GLU A 37 9.72 -21.85 8.59
CA GLU A 37 10.13 -22.88 9.56
C GLU A 37 10.43 -22.35 10.97
N ASN A 38 10.78 -21.06 11.09
CA ASN A 38 11.05 -20.40 12.37
C ASN A 38 9.91 -19.45 12.81
N GLY A 39 8.76 -19.46 12.13
CA GLY A 39 7.62 -18.60 12.42
C GLY A 39 7.84 -17.11 12.10
N GLY A 40 8.93 -16.76 11.42
CA GLY A 40 9.22 -15.37 11.04
C GLY A 40 8.19 -14.82 10.05
N LYS A 41 7.67 -15.67 9.18
CA LYS A 41 6.58 -15.34 8.26
C LYS A 41 5.30 -14.94 9.01
N GLU A 42 4.80 -15.77 9.92
CA GLU A 42 3.63 -15.42 10.73
C GLU A 42 3.86 -14.16 11.57
N PHE A 43 5.05 -14.00 12.14
CA PHE A 43 5.36 -12.81 12.93
C PHE A 43 5.27 -11.53 12.09
N ILE A 44 5.93 -11.48 10.94
CA ILE A 44 5.94 -10.27 10.09
C ILE A 44 4.56 -9.99 9.51
N THR A 45 3.86 -11.01 9.01
CA THR A 45 2.49 -10.85 8.50
C THR A 45 1.54 -10.41 9.62
N GLY A 46 1.65 -10.99 10.81
CA GLY A 46 0.85 -10.63 11.97
C GLY A 46 1.10 -9.19 12.45
N VAL A 47 2.34 -8.70 12.40
CA VAL A 47 2.64 -7.28 12.67
C VAL A 47 1.98 -6.38 11.63
N LEU A 48 2.03 -6.73 10.35
CA LEU A 48 1.40 -5.94 9.29
C LEU A 48 -0.13 -5.92 9.41
N GLU A 49 -0.75 -7.05 9.73
CA GLU A 49 -2.18 -7.14 10.00
C GLU A 49 -2.58 -6.39 11.27
N HIS A 50 -1.76 -6.44 12.33
CA HIS A 50 -2.06 -5.72 13.56
C HIS A 50 -1.96 -4.19 13.40
N VAL A 51 -0.92 -3.71 12.69
CA VAL A 51 -0.69 -2.27 12.51
C VAL A 51 -1.66 -1.69 11.47
N PHE A 52 -1.93 -2.44 10.39
CA PHE A 52 -2.65 -1.90 9.24
C PHE A 52 -3.95 -2.62 8.93
N GLY A 53 -4.16 -3.85 9.36
CA GLY A 53 -5.28 -4.70 8.94
C GLY A 53 -6.65 -4.13 9.28
N GLU A 54 -6.91 -3.72 10.51
CA GLU A 54 -8.21 -3.15 10.91
C GLU A 54 -8.47 -1.79 10.24
N THR A 55 -7.46 -0.92 10.27
CA THR A 55 -7.54 0.43 9.69
C THR A 55 -7.74 0.37 8.18
N LEU A 56 -6.98 -0.46 7.48
CA LEU A 56 -7.09 -0.63 6.03
C LEU A 56 -8.35 -1.41 5.66
N SER A 57 -8.79 -2.40 6.44
CA SER A 57 -10.06 -3.09 6.16
C SER A 57 -11.23 -2.10 6.15
N LEU A 58 -11.26 -1.15 7.09
CA LEU A 58 -12.29 -0.11 7.16
C LEU A 58 -12.18 0.88 5.99
N VAL A 59 -10.98 1.37 5.71
CA VAL A 59 -10.75 2.47 4.75
C VAL A 59 -10.73 1.99 3.30
N CYS A 60 -10.26 0.77 3.04
CA CYS A 60 -10.08 0.25 1.69
C CYS A 60 -11.35 -0.30 1.07
N GLY A 61 -12.33 -0.74 1.88
CA GLY A 61 -13.59 -1.27 1.38
C GLY A 61 -13.37 -2.36 0.34
N ASN A 62 -13.77 -2.11 -0.91
CA ASN A 62 -13.64 -3.05 -2.03
C ASN A 62 -12.24 -3.09 -2.68
N TYR A 63 -11.33 -2.17 -2.34
CA TYR A 63 -9.97 -2.08 -2.89
C TYR A 63 -9.02 -2.95 -2.06
N GLN A 64 -9.23 -4.27 -2.12
CA GLN A 64 -8.41 -5.25 -1.40
C GLN A 64 -7.46 -6.00 -2.34
N ARG A 65 -6.52 -6.74 -1.75
CA ARG A 65 -5.59 -7.63 -2.47
C ARG A 65 -6.33 -8.51 -3.47
N GLY A 66 -5.86 -8.56 -4.71
CA GLY A 66 -6.44 -9.37 -5.79
C GLY A 66 -7.84 -8.97 -6.27
N SER A 67 -8.41 -7.87 -5.76
CA SER A 67 -9.77 -7.44 -6.10
C SER A 67 -9.86 -6.83 -7.50
N GLN A 68 -11.01 -7.03 -8.17
CA GLN A 68 -11.26 -6.42 -9.49
C GLN A 68 -11.12 -4.88 -9.48
N PRO A 69 -11.58 -4.14 -8.45
CA PRO A 69 -11.35 -2.70 -8.35
C PRO A 69 -9.88 -2.31 -8.42
N CYS A 70 -8.98 -3.06 -7.76
CA CYS A 70 -7.55 -2.79 -7.84
C CYS A 70 -6.97 -3.04 -9.23
N THR A 71 -7.37 -4.12 -9.89
CA THR A 71 -6.93 -4.39 -11.28
C THR A 71 -7.48 -3.38 -12.30
N SER A 72 -8.59 -2.71 -11.97
CA SER A 72 -9.28 -1.77 -12.86
C SER A 72 -8.85 -0.31 -12.65
N LEU A 73 -8.04 -0.02 -11.63
CA LEU A 73 -7.55 1.34 -11.40
C LEU A 73 -6.67 1.79 -12.58
N PRO A 74 -6.88 3.01 -13.10
CA PRO A 74 -6.00 3.58 -14.12
C PRO A 74 -4.54 3.57 -13.68
N LYS A 75 -3.62 3.32 -14.61
CA LYS A 75 -2.19 3.44 -14.29
C LYS A 75 -1.84 4.90 -14.04
N LEU A 76 -1.19 5.16 -12.90
CA LEU A 76 -0.68 6.48 -12.58
C LEU A 76 0.53 6.83 -13.46
N PRO A 77 0.74 8.12 -13.76
CA PRO A 77 1.92 8.56 -14.46
C PRO A 77 3.19 8.24 -13.65
N PRO A 78 4.32 7.94 -14.30
CA PRO A 78 5.57 7.65 -13.59
C PRO A 78 6.03 8.86 -12.78
N LEU A 79 6.83 8.60 -11.73
CA LEU A 79 7.53 9.65 -10.99
C LEU A 79 8.48 10.39 -11.95
N GLY A 80 8.52 11.71 -11.82
CA GLY A 80 9.44 12.59 -12.51
C GLY A 80 10.61 12.97 -11.60
N PRO A 81 11.60 13.74 -12.11
CA PRO A 81 12.86 14.01 -11.41
C PRO A 81 12.73 14.81 -10.10
N LYS A 82 11.55 15.36 -9.81
CA LYS A 82 11.27 16.19 -8.64
C LYS A 82 10.32 15.52 -7.65
N ASP A 83 9.80 14.34 -7.98
CA ASP A 83 8.89 13.63 -7.10
C ASP A 83 9.69 12.85 -6.04
N PRO A 84 9.20 12.79 -4.79
CA PRO A 84 9.86 12.02 -3.75
C PRO A 84 9.81 10.52 -4.11
N GLU A 85 10.98 9.88 -4.08
CA GLU A 85 11.06 8.42 -4.15
C GLU A 85 10.69 7.86 -2.77
N ILE A 86 9.65 7.03 -2.74
CA ILE A 86 9.13 6.43 -1.51
C ILE A 86 9.44 4.94 -1.57
N ASP A 87 10.38 4.52 -0.73
CA ASP A 87 10.92 3.15 -0.72
C ASP A 87 10.26 2.27 0.33
N SER A 88 9.63 2.86 1.35
CA SER A 88 8.90 2.13 2.39
C SER A 88 7.39 2.36 2.34
N PHE A 89 6.62 1.33 2.70
CA PHE A 89 5.17 1.46 2.80
C PHE A 89 4.74 2.42 3.92
N LEU A 90 5.53 2.53 4.99
CA LEU A 90 5.25 3.48 6.07
C LEU A 90 5.39 4.92 5.61
N GLU A 91 6.45 5.25 4.88
CA GLU A 91 6.60 6.58 4.26
C GLU A 91 5.48 6.87 3.26
N LEU A 92 5.05 5.86 2.50
CA LEU A 92 3.92 5.98 1.59
C LEU A 92 2.63 6.34 2.33
N LEU A 93 2.36 5.64 3.44
CA LEU A 93 1.20 5.92 4.28
C LEU A 93 1.27 7.35 4.84
N LEU A 94 2.42 7.76 5.38
CA LEU A 94 2.60 9.11 5.93
C LEU A 94 2.39 10.19 4.87
N GLU A 95 2.90 9.98 3.65
CA GLU A 95 2.72 10.94 2.56
C GLU A 95 1.26 11.01 2.11
N VAL A 96 0.55 9.87 2.03
CA VAL A 96 -0.89 9.85 1.75
C VAL A 96 -1.67 10.60 2.84
N LEU A 97 -1.38 10.35 4.12
CA LEU A 97 -2.03 11.06 5.23
C LEU A 97 -1.76 12.58 5.18
N ASN A 98 -0.52 12.99 4.89
CA ASN A 98 -0.16 14.40 4.72
C ASN A 98 -0.86 15.05 3.52
N SER A 99 -1.02 14.32 2.41
CA SER A 99 -1.72 14.80 1.22
C SER A 99 -3.21 15.06 1.47
N LEU A 100 -3.83 14.27 2.35
CA LEU A 100 -5.20 14.46 2.80
C LEU A 100 -5.32 15.67 3.75
N GLY A 101 -4.35 15.86 4.65
CA GLY A 101 -4.35 16.95 5.63
C GLY A 101 -4.02 18.33 5.06
N ARG A 102 -3.19 18.44 4.02
CA ARG A 102 -2.81 19.72 3.36
C ARG A 102 -3.95 20.47 2.67
N ARG A 103 -5.17 19.92 2.64
CA ARG A 103 -6.32 20.48 1.90
C ARG A 103 -7.42 21.10 2.78
N ASN A 104 -7.16 21.30 4.09
CA ASN A 104 -7.99 22.15 4.95
C ASN A 104 -7.33 23.51 5.19
#